data_AF-A0A7Y2HSG7-F1
#
_entry.id   AF-A0A7Y2HSG7-F1
#
_cell.length_a   1.000
_cell.length_b   1.000
_cell.length_c   1.000
_cell.angle_alpha   90.00
_cell.angle_beta   90.00
_cell.angle_gamma   90.00
#
_symmetry.space_group_name_H-M   'P 1'
#
loop_
_entity.id
_entity.type
_entity.pdbx_description
1 polymer ?
#
loop_
_entity_poly.entity_id
_entity_poly.type
_entity_poly.pdbx_seq_one_letter_code
_entity_poly.pdbx_strand_id
1 'polypeptide(L)'
;MNVKPLFKLMVEKKASDLFFAPFTPAKIKIEGKIMPVNKLEMTPKMVRQAALELMTEDQMEQFNKELEIDFALSEQGLGRFRVNVFHQRGSVSMVLRYITSEMPTLDELGMPP
;
A
#
# COMPACT_ATOMS: atom_id res chain seq x y z
N MET A 1 8.02 5.26 -10.72
CA MET A 1 8.06 3.78 -10.86
C MET A 1 6.61 3.34 -10.90
N ASN A 2 6.11 2.76 -11.99
CA ASN A 2 4.67 2.49 -12.07
C ASN A 2 4.23 1.43 -11.04
N VAL A 3 3.48 1.85 -10.02
CA VAL A 3 2.95 1.00 -8.94
C VAL A 3 1.62 0.35 -9.28
N LYS A 4 0.91 0.80 -10.33
CA LYS A 4 -0.39 0.24 -10.73
C LYS A 4 -0.39 -1.27 -11.00
N PRO A 5 0.65 -1.87 -11.64
CA PRO A 5 0.70 -3.32 -11.81
C PRO A 5 0.69 -4.09 -10.49
N LEU A 6 1.21 -3.50 -9.42
CA LEU A 6 1.21 -4.11 -8.09
C LEU A 6 -0.19 -4.10 -7.48
N PHE A 7 -1.03 -3.12 -7.79
CA PHE A 7 -2.43 -3.09 -7.33
C PHE A 7 -3.22 -4.22 -7.97
N LYS A 8 -3.02 -4.44 -9.29
CA LYS A 8 -3.61 -5.56 -10.00
C LYS A 8 -3.18 -6.90 -9.39
N LEU A 9 -1.89 -7.04 -9.09
CA LEU A 9 -1.35 -8.24 -8.43
C LEU A 9 -1.99 -8.45 -7.05
N MET A 10 -2.19 -7.40 -6.25
CA MET A 10 -2.86 -7.50 -4.96
C MET A 10 -4.28 -8.07 -5.10
N VAL A 11 -5.06 -7.57 -6.07
CA VAL A 11 -6.42 -8.06 -6.34
C VAL A 11 -6.40 -9.52 -6.82
N GLU A 12 -5.57 -9.83 -7.83
CA GLU A 12 -5.47 -11.18 -8.41
C GLU A 12 -5.02 -12.23 -7.39
N LYS A 13 -4.19 -11.84 -6.42
CA LYS A 13 -3.67 -12.74 -5.37
C LYS A 13 -4.42 -12.64 -4.05
N LYS A 14 -5.51 -11.87 -3.97
CA LYS A 14 -6.25 -11.59 -2.72
C LYS A 14 -5.31 -11.16 -1.58
N ALA A 15 -4.31 -10.35 -1.90
CA ALA A 15 -3.35 -9.85 -0.93
C ALA A 15 -3.98 -8.80 -0.02
N SER A 16 -3.63 -8.83 1.26
CA SER A 16 -4.13 -7.85 2.24
C SER A 16 -3.34 -6.55 2.17
N ASP A 17 -2.01 -6.64 2.09
CA ASP A 17 -1.11 -5.50 2.23
C ASP A 17 0.07 -5.58 1.25
N LEU A 18 0.59 -4.43 0.84
CA LEU A 18 1.79 -4.26 0.03
C LEU A 18 2.71 -3.25 0.72
N PHE A 19 3.99 -3.60 0.85
CA PHE A 19 4.98 -2.88 1.64
C PHE A 19 6.11 -2.38 0.74
N PHE A 20 6.44 -1.11 0.90
CA PHE A 20 7.58 -0.49 0.26
C PHE A 20 8.51 0.10 1.31
N ALA A 21 9.74 -0.39 1.33
CA ALA A 21 10.80 0.14 2.16
C ALA A 21 12.12 0.17 1.36
N PRO A 22 13.05 1.10 1.68
CA PRO A 22 14.36 1.13 1.04
C PRO A 22 15.21 -0.10 1.35
N PHE A 23 16.12 -0.43 0.43
CA PHE A 23 17.08 -1.54 0.52
C PHE A 23 16.45 -2.92 0.74
N THR A 24 15.22 -3.09 0.26
CA THR A 24 14.51 -4.37 0.23
C THR A 24 13.62 -4.40 -1.01
N PRO A 25 13.28 -5.59 -1.54
CA PRO A 25 12.23 -5.69 -2.53
C PRO A 25 10.88 -5.26 -1.96
N ALA A 26 9.97 -4.84 -2.84
CA ALA A 26 8.56 -4.67 -2.48
C ALA A 26 8.02 -6.01 -1.97
N LYS A 27 7.32 -5.99 -0.83
CA LYS A 27 6.75 -7.20 -0.22
C LYS A 27 5.25 -7.15 -0.28
N ILE A 28 4.61 -8.29 -0.44
CA ILE A 28 3.17 -8.48 -0.45
C ILE A 28 2.78 -9.47 0.63
N LYS A 29 1.64 -9.23 1.29
CA LYS A 29 1.08 -10.13 2.30
C LYS A 29 -0.13 -10.85 1.75
N ILE A 30 -0.04 -12.17 1.67
CA ILE A 30 -1.09 -13.07 1.19
C ILE A 30 -1.32 -14.10 2.28
N GLU A 31 -2.58 -14.26 2.74
CA GLU A 31 -2.95 -15.23 3.77
C GLU A 31 -2.05 -15.16 5.03
N GLY A 32 -1.75 -13.95 5.48
CA GLY A 32 -0.91 -13.71 6.67
C GLY A 32 0.60 -13.82 6.42
N LYS A 33 1.05 -14.34 5.27
CA LYS A 33 2.47 -14.52 4.94
C LYS A 33 3.00 -13.36 4.11
N ILE A 34 4.14 -12.81 4.52
CA ILE A 34 4.82 -11.72 3.81
C ILE A 34 5.89 -12.31 2.89
N MET A 35 5.84 -11.97 1.60
CA MET A 35 6.78 -12.46 0.59
C MET A 35 7.21 -11.36 -0.38
N PRO A 36 8.41 -11.42 -0.96
CA PRO A 36 8.84 -10.45 -1.95
C PRO A 36 8.06 -10.63 -3.27
N VAL A 37 7.66 -9.52 -3.90
CA VAL A 37 6.99 -9.55 -5.21
C VAL A 37 7.99 -9.89 -6.33
N ASN A 38 9.22 -9.43 -6.21
CA ASN A 38 10.32 -9.70 -7.13
C ASN A 38 11.66 -9.66 -6.38
N LYS A 39 12.77 -9.79 -7.11
CA LYS A 39 14.14 -9.72 -6.55
C LYS A 39 14.74 -8.31 -6.59
N LEU A 40 14.04 -7.32 -7.13
CA LEU A 40 14.58 -5.97 -7.30
C LEU A 40 14.53 -5.23 -5.96
N GLU A 41 15.69 -4.94 -5.40
CA GLU A 41 15.78 -4.08 -4.22
C GLU A 41 15.44 -2.63 -4.56
N MET A 42 14.60 -2.01 -3.73
CA MET A 42 14.17 -0.64 -3.96
C MET A 42 15.14 0.36 -3.31
N THR A 43 15.59 1.33 -4.08
CA THR A 43 16.38 2.44 -3.53
C THR A 43 15.48 3.45 -2.78
N PRO A 44 16.03 4.26 -1.85
CA PRO A 44 15.26 5.34 -1.22
C PRO A 44 14.57 6.27 -2.22
N LYS A 45 15.25 6.57 -3.34
CA LYS A 45 14.70 7.39 -4.44
C LYS A 45 13.50 6.71 -5.10
N MET A 46 13.57 5.41 -5.35
CA MET A 46 12.46 4.65 -5.95
C MET A 46 11.23 4.64 -5.05
N VAL A 47 11.41 4.40 -3.75
CA VAL A 47 10.29 4.38 -2.80
C VAL A 47 9.66 5.76 -2.66
N ARG A 48 10.47 6.81 -2.52
CA ARG A 48 9.98 8.19 -2.47
C ARG A 48 9.22 8.56 -3.74
N GLN A 49 9.76 8.26 -4.91
CA GLN A 49 9.09 8.54 -6.18
C GLN A 49 7.76 7.79 -6.28
N ALA A 50 7.72 6.52 -5.88
CA ALA A 50 6.49 5.73 -5.88
C ALA A 50 5.42 6.30 -4.94
N ALA A 51 5.81 6.79 -3.76
CA ALA A 51 4.88 7.41 -2.83
C ALA A 51 4.34 8.75 -3.34
N LEU A 52 5.20 9.61 -3.91
CA LEU A 52 4.79 10.91 -4.45
C LEU A 52 3.89 10.76 -5.68
N GLU A 53 4.13 9.75 -6.53
CA GLU A 53 3.25 9.42 -7.68
C GLU A 53 1.82 9.05 -7.26
N LEU A 54 1.59 8.73 -5.98
CA LEU A 54 0.27 8.39 -5.43
C LEU A 54 -0.43 9.55 -4.73
N MET A 55 0.27 10.65 -4.47
CA MET A 55 -0.26 11.79 -3.70
C MET A 55 -0.73 12.92 -4.63
N THR A 56 -1.74 13.65 -4.18
CA THR A 56 -2.06 14.99 -4.72
C THR A 56 -1.09 16.04 -4.18
N GLU A 57 -1.11 17.25 -4.75
CA GLU A 57 -0.28 18.36 -4.28
C GLU A 57 -0.53 18.69 -2.80
N ASP A 58 -1.80 18.84 -2.39
CA ASP A 58 -2.18 19.08 -1.00
C ASP A 58 -1.69 17.96 -0.04
N GLN A 59 -1.76 16.71 -0.49
CA GLN A 59 -1.27 15.55 0.27
C GLN A 59 0.25 15.56 0.40
N MET A 60 0.97 15.97 -0.65
CA MET A 60 2.42 16.13 -0.61
C MET A 60 2.83 17.24 0.38
N GLU A 61 2.11 18.37 0.39
CA GLU A 61 2.34 19.44 1.36
C GLU A 61 2.13 18.95 2.80
N GLN A 62 1.00 18.28 3.06
CA GLN A 62 0.71 17.69 4.36
C GLN A 62 1.80 16.68 4.77
N PHE A 63 2.19 15.78 3.88
CA PHE A 63 3.24 14.80 4.15
C PHE A 63 4.59 15.46 4.45
N ASN A 64 4.96 16.52 3.73
CA ASN A 64 6.21 17.24 3.98
C ASN A 64 6.22 17.95 5.34
N LYS A 65 5.05 18.37 5.84
CA LYS A 65 4.90 19.04 7.14
C LYS A 65 4.84 18.04 8.30
N GLU A 66 4.03 17.00 8.17
CA GLU A 66 3.72 16.05 9.24
C GLU A 66 4.64 14.81 9.23
N LEU A 67 5.42 14.62 8.16
CA LEU A 67 6.32 13.47 7.93
C LEU A 67 5.62 12.10 7.79
N GLU A 68 4.29 12.10 7.86
CA GLU A 68 3.40 10.98 7.57
C GLU A 68 2.07 11.44 6.97
N ILE A 69 1.37 10.55 6.26
CA ILE A 69 0.03 10.79 5.76
C ILE A 69 -0.73 9.48 5.52
N ASP A 70 -2.03 9.48 5.83
CA ASP A 70 -3.00 8.45 5.47
C ASP A 70 -4.00 8.99 4.44
N PHE A 71 -4.24 8.24 3.37
CA PHE A 71 -5.26 8.58 2.38
C PHE A 71 -5.83 7.32 1.72
N ALA A 72 -6.94 7.50 0.99
CA ALA A 72 -7.54 6.43 0.21
C ALA A 72 -7.34 6.69 -1.29
N LEU A 73 -7.08 5.63 -2.04
CA LEU A 73 -7.05 5.62 -3.50
C LEU A 73 -8.17 4.72 -4.02
N SER A 74 -8.82 5.17 -5.08
CA SER A 74 -9.82 4.38 -5.82
C SER A 74 -9.28 4.16 -7.23
N GLU A 75 -9.02 2.91 -7.59
CA GLU A 75 -8.57 2.56 -8.94
C GLU A 75 -9.70 1.80 -9.66
N GLN A 76 -10.12 2.35 -10.80
CA GLN A 76 -11.24 1.83 -11.56
C GLN A 76 -10.97 0.38 -11.99
N GLY A 77 -11.92 -0.51 -11.69
CA GLY A 77 -11.82 -1.94 -12.01
C GLY A 77 -10.94 -2.77 -11.06
N LEU A 78 -10.24 -2.15 -10.09
CA LEU A 78 -9.45 -2.87 -9.09
C LEU A 78 -10.01 -2.73 -7.66
N GLY A 79 -10.55 -1.56 -7.32
CA GLY A 79 -11.17 -1.30 -6.01
C GLY A 79 -10.48 -0.18 -5.25
N ARG A 80 -10.61 -0.19 -3.92
CA ARG A 80 -10.10 0.85 -3.02
C ARG A 80 -8.89 0.37 -2.25
N PHE A 81 -7.95 1.28 -2.03
CA PHE A 81 -6.73 1.04 -1.29
C PHE A 81 -6.59 2.12 -0.23
N ARG A 82 -6.25 1.74 1.00
CA ARG A 82 -5.76 2.69 2.01
C ARG A 82 -4.25 2.73 1.91
N VAL A 83 -3.70 3.92 1.74
CA VAL A 83 -2.27 4.16 1.65
C VAL A 83 -1.84 4.91 2.90
N ASN A 84 -0.80 4.43 3.55
CA ASN A 84 -0.09 5.15 4.59
C ASN A 84 1.36 5.33 4.13
N VAL A 85 1.85 6.58 4.14
CA VAL A 85 3.22 6.94 3.77
C VAL A 85 3.85 7.63 4.97
N PHE A 86 5.08 7.26 5.31
CA PHE A 86 5.75 7.73 6.52
C PHE A 86 7.28 7.75 6.34
N HIS A 87 7.96 8.50 7.20
CA HIS A 87 9.41 8.44 7.31
C HIS A 87 9.85 7.35 8.29
N GLN A 88 10.80 6.52 7.85
CA GLN A 88 11.46 5.51 8.66
C GLN A 88 12.98 5.64 8.49
N ARG A 89 13.70 5.88 9.59
CA ARG A 89 15.18 6.00 9.60
C ARG A 89 15.70 6.99 8.53
N GLY A 90 15.03 8.14 8.40
CA GLY A 90 15.41 9.19 7.45
C GLY A 90 15.06 8.91 5.98
N SER A 91 14.29 7.86 5.69
CA SER A 91 13.83 7.53 4.34
C SER A 91 12.32 7.33 4.29
N VAL A 92 11.71 7.57 3.13
CA VAL A 92 10.27 7.33 2.91
C VAL A 92 10.00 5.84 2.82
N SER A 93 8.92 5.39 3.45
CA SER A 93 8.33 4.05 3.31
C SER A 93 6.82 4.18 3.17
N MET A 94 6.17 3.16 2.60
CA MET A 94 4.72 3.15 2.49
C MET A 94 4.13 1.76 2.60
N VAL A 95 2.90 1.70 3.11
CA VAL A 95 2.08 0.50 3.17
C VAL A 95 0.75 0.79 2.48
N LEU A 96 0.34 -0.12 1.60
CA LEU A 96 -0.96 -0.09 0.95
C LEU A 96 -1.76 -1.28 1.43
N ARG A 97 -3.01 -1.04 1.84
CA ARG A 97 -3.96 -2.08 2.20
C ARG A 97 -5.07 -2.11 1.18
N TYR A 98 -5.36 -3.29 0.64
CA TYR A 98 -6.52 -3.47 -0.21
C TYR A 98 -7.79 -3.51 0.65
N ILE A 99 -8.77 -2.69 0.29
CA ILE A 99 -10.08 -2.66 0.95
C ILE A 99 -11.01 -3.53 0.09
N THR A 100 -11.37 -4.70 0.62
CA THR A 100 -12.37 -5.57 -0.04
C THR A 100 -13.69 -4.82 -0.18
N SER A 101 -14.34 -4.98 -1.33
CA SER A 101 -15.68 -4.45 -1.58
C SER A 101 -16.77 -5.27 -0.90
N GLU A 102 -16.50 -6.55 -0.65
CA GLU A 102 -17.43 -7.44 0.05
C GLU A 102 -17.33 -7.19 1.55
N MET A 103 -18.34 -6.51 2.10
CA MET A 103 -18.50 -6.36 3.53
C MET A 103 -19.01 -7.69 4.10
N PRO A 104 -18.27 -8.32 5.02
CA PRO A 104 -18.74 -9.56 5.62
C PRO A 104 -19.98 -9.31 6.46
N THR A 105 -20.91 -10.27 6.41
CA THR A 105 -22.08 -10.31 7.27
C THR A 105 -21.68 -10.60 8.72
N LEU A 106 -22.58 -10.30 9.67
CA LEU A 106 -22.33 -10.60 11.09
C LEU A 106 -22.10 -12.11 11.33
N ASP A 107 -22.82 -12.95 10.59
CA ASP A 107 -22.69 -14.41 10.66
C ASP A 107 -21.31 -14.88 10.18
N GLU A 108 -20.80 -14.33 9.07
CA GLU A 108 -19.46 -14.63 8.54
C GLU A 108 -18.34 -14.18 9.48
N LEU A 109 -18.60 -13.18 10.32
CA LEU A 109 -17.69 -12.73 11.37
C LEU A 109 -17.73 -13.60 12.63
N GLY A 110 -18.64 -14.59 12.71
CA GLY A 110 -18.84 -15.41 13.90
C GLY A 110 -19.38 -14.61 15.09
N MET A 111 -20.11 -13.53 14.83
CA MET A 111 -20.74 -12.74 15.88
C MET A 111 -21.90 -13.52 16.51
N PRO A 112 -22.09 -13.45 17.84
CA PRO A 112 -23.27 -14.00 18.47
C PRO A 112 -24.54 -13.25 18.01
N PRO A 113 -25.69 -13.93 17.96
CA PRO A 113 -26.98 -13.35 17.55
C PRO A 113 -27.51 -12.29 18.53
#